data_AF-A0A842XPE3-F1
#
_entry.id   AF-A0A842XPE3-F1
#
_cell.length_a   1.000
_cell.length_b   1.000
_cell.length_c   1.000
_cell.angle_alpha   90.00
_cell.angle_beta   90.00
_cell.angle_gamma   90.00
#
_symmetry.space_group_name_H-M   'P 1'
#
loop_
_entity.id
_entity.type
_entity.pdbx_description
1 polymer ?
#
loop_
_entity_poly.entity_id
_entity_poly.type
_entity_poly.pdbx_seq_one_letter_code
_entity_poly.pdbx_strand_id
1 'polypeptide(L)'
;MKKKTLTSLIVMVAILLFVMFAGCVEEGGETAKPTGQAEKVTEESKQMELLATAVSGSVMTMAKNWDADAEDDGIVVYPDLKDSSGETVKFEGVELPVEVKIYTTKYTQDFKEVKDRLVYTGTATIDSWKDGNFLFEGGIKIPFEDINTVQSDEDYGWV
;
A
#
# COMPACT_ATOMS: atom_id res chain seq x y z
N MET A 1 -14.94 15.19 -27.65
CA MET A 1 -15.02 14.05 -26.71
C MET A 1 -13.94 13.05 -27.09
N LYS A 2 -12.77 13.12 -26.44
CA LYS A 2 -11.65 12.20 -26.67
C LYS A 2 -11.46 11.39 -25.39
N LYS A 3 -11.60 10.08 -25.51
CA LYS A 3 -11.37 9.10 -24.44
C LYS A 3 -9.90 9.21 -24.02
N LYS A 4 -9.63 9.49 -22.74
CA LYS A 4 -8.28 9.45 -22.17
C LYS A 4 -7.90 7.98 -22.03
N THR A 5 -6.95 7.53 -22.85
CA THR A 5 -6.38 6.18 -22.80
C THR A 5 -5.31 6.12 -21.72
N LEU A 6 -5.45 5.15 -20.83
CA LEU A 6 -4.65 4.92 -19.63
C LEU A 6 -3.22 4.45 -20.01
N THR A 7 -2.21 5.26 -19.69
CA THR A 7 -0.77 4.98 -19.93
C THR A 7 -0.17 4.04 -18.88
N SER A 8 0.71 3.13 -19.31
CA SER A 8 1.34 2.08 -18.49
C SER A 8 2.41 2.66 -17.54
N LEU A 9 2.21 2.49 -16.23
CA LEU A 9 2.98 3.09 -15.15
C LEU A 9 3.27 2.01 -14.10
N ILE A 10 4.53 1.88 -13.67
CA ILE A 10 4.93 0.87 -12.68
C ILE A 10 4.93 1.51 -11.29
N VAL A 11 4.01 1.08 -10.44
CA VAL A 11 3.92 1.47 -9.03
C VAL A 11 4.60 0.42 -8.15
N MET A 12 5.49 0.86 -7.26
CA MET A 12 6.14 0.00 -6.27
C MET A 12 5.78 0.48 -4.87
N VAL A 13 5.42 -0.48 -4.01
CA VAL A 13 5.09 -0.26 -2.61
C VAL A 13 6.08 -1.05 -1.73
N ALA A 14 6.66 -0.38 -0.73
CA ALA A 14 7.51 -1.02 0.29
C ALA A 14 6.87 -0.83 1.67
N ILE A 15 6.74 -1.93 2.42
CA ILE A 15 6.19 -1.97 3.79
C ILE A 15 7.34 -2.27 4.74
N LEU A 16 7.60 -1.36 5.68
CA LEU A 16 8.67 -1.47 6.68
C LEU A 16 8.07 -1.87 8.02
N LEU A 17 8.28 -3.11 8.45
CA LEU A 17 7.91 -3.60 9.78
C LEU A 17 9.10 -3.45 10.74
N PHE A 18 9.00 -2.56 11.73
CA PHE A 18 9.97 -2.44 12.82
C PHE A 18 9.45 -3.21 14.04
N VAL A 19 10.07 -4.34 14.38
CA VAL A 19 9.76 -5.10 15.61
C VAL A 19 10.89 -4.87 16.62
N MET A 20 10.65 -4.02 17.63
CA MET A 20 11.54 -3.88 18.78
C MET A 20 11.09 -4.82 19.90
N PHE A 21 11.82 -5.93 20.09
CA PHE A 21 11.71 -6.74 21.29
C PHE A 21 12.63 -6.18 22.38
N ALA A 22 12.08 -5.79 23.53
CA ALA A 22 12.85 -5.58 24.75
C ALA A 22 12.03 -5.93 26.00
N GLY A 23 12.44 -7.00 26.68
CA GLY A 23 12.38 -7.08 28.15
C GLY A 23 11.34 -8.01 28.78
N CYS A 24 11.71 -9.26 29.03
CA CYS A 24 11.18 -10.03 30.18
C CYS A 24 11.88 -9.56 31.47
N VAL A 25 11.14 -9.41 32.58
CA VAL A 25 11.62 -9.69 33.97
C VAL A 25 10.43 -9.78 34.94
N GLU A 26 10.59 -10.65 35.94
CA GLU A 26 9.65 -11.37 36.81
C GLU A 26 8.96 -10.65 37.99
N GLU A 27 7.76 -11.16 38.31
CA GLU A 27 7.13 -11.56 39.60
C GLU A 27 6.93 -10.59 40.78
N GLY A 28 5.65 -10.45 41.19
CA GLY A 28 5.24 -10.18 42.59
C GLY A 28 4.06 -9.20 42.80
N GLY A 29 2.87 -9.71 43.17
CA GLY A 29 1.83 -8.94 43.88
C GLY A 29 0.42 -8.95 43.26
N GLU A 30 -0.54 -9.53 43.97
CA GLU A 30 -1.94 -9.70 43.58
C GLU A 30 -2.81 -8.43 43.67
N THR A 31 -3.76 -8.31 42.74
CA THR A 31 -5.00 -7.52 42.73
C THR A 31 -5.00 -6.04 42.31
N ALA A 32 -4.96 -5.83 40.99
CA ALA A 32 -5.93 -4.97 40.29
C ALA A 32 -6.13 -5.53 38.87
N LYS A 33 -7.37 -5.83 38.47
CA LYS A 33 -7.68 -6.40 37.16
C LYS A 33 -7.30 -5.37 36.08
N PRO A 34 -6.25 -5.58 35.24
CA PRO A 34 -5.82 -4.63 34.24
C PRO A 34 -6.51 -5.00 32.92
N THR A 35 -7.83 -4.90 32.88
CA THR A 35 -8.60 -5.42 31.73
C THR A 35 -8.34 -4.62 30.46
N GLY A 36 -7.88 -3.37 30.53
CA GLY A 36 -7.65 -2.54 29.34
C GLY A 36 -6.27 -2.66 28.67
N GLN A 37 -5.22 -2.96 29.43
CA GLN A 37 -3.84 -2.91 28.92
C GLN A 37 -3.28 -4.29 28.57
N ALA A 38 -3.59 -5.32 29.36
CA ALA A 38 -3.21 -6.70 29.02
C ALA A 38 -3.93 -7.18 27.75
N GLU A 39 -5.23 -6.87 27.62
CA GLU A 39 -6.05 -7.30 26.49
C GLU A 39 -5.61 -6.64 25.16
N LYS A 40 -5.29 -5.34 25.17
CA LYS A 40 -4.79 -4.61 24.00
C LYS A 40 -3.43 -5.13 23.51
N VAL A 41 -2.50 -5.41 24.43
CA VAL A 41 -1.18 -6.00 24.09
C VAL A 41 -1.35 -7.39 23.49
N THR A 42 -2.34 -8.16 23.95
CA THR A 42 -2.62 -9.51 23.41
C THR A 42 -3.15 -9.43 21.98
N GLU A 43 -4.02 -8.45 21.69
CA GLU A 43 -4.61 -8.31 20.36
C GLU A 43 -3.60 -7.78 19.34
N GLU A 44 -2.87 -6.72 19.66
CA GLU A 44 -1.80 -6.21 18.80
C GLU A 44 -0.76 -7.30 18.49
N SER A 45 -0.40 -8.13 19.48
CA SER A 45 0.52 -9.26 19.29
C SER A 45 -0.02 -10.28 18.29
N LYS A 46 -1.31 -10.63 18.34
CA LYS A 46 -1.93 -11.55 17.35
C LYS A 46 -1.94 -10.95 15.94
N GLN A 47 -2.20 -9.65 15.83
CA GLN A 47 -2.21 -8.96 14.54
C GLN A 47 -0.79 -8.92 13.95
N MET A 48 0.22 -8.75 14.80
CA MET A 48 1.63 -8.88 14.40
C MET A 48 2.00 -10.31 13.99
N GLU A 49 1.48 -11.35 14.65
CA GLU A 49 1.64 -12.74 14.22
C GLU A 49 1.00 -13.00 12.85
N LEU A 50 -0.19 -12.45 12.60
CA LEU A 50 -0.83 -12.50 11.27
C LEU A 50 0.04 -11.81 10.22
N LEU A 51 0.53 -10.61 10.50
CA LEU A 51 1.41 -9.86 9.60
C LEU A 51 2.71 -10.61 9.30
N ALA A 52 3.26 -11.35 10.27
CA ALA A 52 4.45 -12.17 10.07
C ALA A 52 4.24 -13.33 9.08
N THR A 53 2.99 -13.67 8.74
CA THR A 53 2.68 -14.67 7.69
C THR A 53 2.79 -14.11 6.27
N ALA A 54 2.87 -12.78 6.11
CA ALA A 54 3.00 -12.15 4.80
C ALA A 54 4.34 -12.51 4.16
N VAL A 55 4.30 -13.10 2.96
CA VAL A 55 5.51 -13.47 2.20
C VAL A 55 5.64 -12.70 0.89
N SER A 56 4.56 -12.09 0.42
CA SER A 56 4.57 -11.26 -0.78
C SER A 56 3.56 -10.11 -0.68
N GLY A 57 3.77 -9.08 -1.50
CA GLY A 57 2.83 -7.98 -1.68
C GLY A 57 2.33 -7.96 -3.12
N SER A 58 1.08 -7.53 -3.31
CA SER A 58 0.53 -7.20 -4.62
C SER A 58 -0.03 -5.78 -4.59
N VAL A 59 -0.05 -5.14 -5.75
CA VAL A 59 -0.52 -3.76 -5.88
C VAL A 59 -1.50 -3.70 -7.03
N MET A 60 -2.71 -3.26 -6.76
CA MET A 60 -3.68 -2.88 -7.77
C MET A 60 -3.73 -1.35 -7.84
N THR A 61 -3.91 -0.81 -9.03
CA THR A 61 -4.05 0.63 -9.23
C THR A 61 -5.25 0.91 -10.13
N MET A 62 -5.93 2.03 -9.88
CA MET A 62 -7.03 2.51 -10.71
C MET A 62 -6.99 4.02 -10.78
N ALA A 63 -7.21 4.59 -11.95
CA ALA A 63 -7.63 5.98 -12.03
C ALA A 63 -9.05 6.09 -11.43
N LYS A 64 -9.28 7.07 -10.57
CA LYS A 64 -10.61 7.33 -10.00
C LYS A 64 -10.85 8.83 -9.84
N ASN A 65 -12.10 9.19 -10.03
CA ASN A 65 -12.70 10.38 -9.44
C ASN A 65 -13.14 10.09 -7.99
N TRP A 66 -12.90 11.03 -7.08
CA TRP A 66 -13.35 11.07 -5.69
C TRP A 66 -13.99 12.41 -5.29
N ASP A 67 -14.09 13.39 -6.19
CA ASP A 67 -14.74 14.70 -5.94
C ASP A 67 -16.12 14.87 -6.64
N ALA A 68 -16.56 13.83 -7.34
CA ALA A 68 -17.80 13.71 -8.12
C ALA A 68 -17.91 14.63 -9.35
N ASP A 69 -16.78 15.12 -9.88
CA ASP A 69 -16.71 15.74 -11.20
C ASP A 69 -16.63 14.70 -12.36
N ALA A 70 -16.39 15.17 -13.59
CA ALA A 70 -16.36 14.30 -14.77
C ALA A 70 -14.97 13.72 -15.10
N GLU A 71 -13.93 14.14 -14.37
CA GLU A 71 -12.54 13.85 -14.63
C GLU A 71 -11.97 12.96 -13.52
N ASP A 72 -11.05 12.07 -13.85
CA ASP A 72 -10.35 11.33 -12.80
C ASP A 72 -9.41 12.30 -12.05
N ASP A 73 -9.48 12.30 -10.72
CA ASP A 73 -8.66 13.16 -9.86
C ASP A 73 -7.21 12.66 -9.74
N GLY A 74 -7.02 11.34 -9.85
CA GLY A 74 -5.72 10.73 -9.69
C GLY A 74 -5.74 9.22 -9.71
N ILE A 75 -4.66 8.64 -9.17
CA ILE A 75 -4.47 7.19 -9.04
C ILE A 75 -4.79 6.78 -7.61
N VAL A 76 -5.58 5.73 -7.44
CA VAL A 76 -5.76 5.04 -6.17
C VAL A 76 -4.96 3.75 -6.17
N VAL A 77 -4.12 3.59 -5.15
CA VAL A 77 -3.24 2.44 -4.96
C VAL A 77 -3.81 1.54 -3.87
N TYR A 78 -3.99 0.26 -4.20
CA TYR A 78 -4.55 -0.77 -3.34
C TYR A 78 -3.46 -1.81 -3.04
N PRO A 79 -2.63 -1.58 -2.00
CA PRO A 79 -1.64 -2.55 -1.57
C PRO A 79 -2.30 -3.73 -0.84
N ASP A 80 -1.86 -4.94 -1.12
CA ASP A 80 -2.36 -6.16 -0.48
C ASP A 80 -1.20 -7.06 -0.07
N LEU A 81 -1.26 -7.60 1.14
CA LEU A 81 -0.26 -8.52 1.68
C LEU A 81 -0.77 -9.95 1.51
N LYS A 82 0.05 -10.83 0.93
CA LYS A 82 -0.29 -12.23 0.68
C LYS A 82 0.54 -13.17 1.52
N ASP A 83 -0.12 -14.18 2.09
CA ASP A 83 0.54 -15.28 2.78
C ASP A 83 1.15 -16.30 1.80
N SER A 84 1.76 -17.36 2.32
CA SER A 84 2.38 -18.42 1.50
C SER A 84 1.40 -19.21 0.64
N SER A 85 0.10 -19.14 0.92
CA SER A 85 -0.96 -19.75 0.10
C SER A 85 -1.48 -18.81 -0.99
N GLY A 86 -1.06 -17.54 -0.99
CA GLY A 86 -1.54 -16.51 -1.90
C GLY A 86 -2.81 -15.78 -1.42
N GLU A 87 -3.26 -16.08 -0.20
CA GLU A 87 -4.43 -15.45 0.41
C GLU A 87 -4.09 -14.11 1.05
N THR A 88 -5.06 -13.20 1.10
CA THR A 88 -4.87 -11.89 1.76
C THR A 88 -4.69 -12.07 3.26
N VAL A 89 -3.63 -11.47 3.80
CA VAL A 89 -3.39 -11.35 5.24
C VAL A 89 -4.36 -10.32 5.81
N LYS A 90 -5.35 -10.79 6.57
CA LYS A 90 -6.43 -9.96 7.13
C LYS A 90 -6.09 -9.39 8.51
N PHE A 91 -5.12 -8.47 8.56
CA PHE A 91 -4.73 -7.76 9.77
C PHE A 91 -5.62 -6.53 10.04
N GLU A 92 -5.82 -6.16 11.29
CA GLU A 92 -6.54 -4.94 11.68
C GLU A 92 -5.91 -4.30 12.92
N GLY A 93 -5.92 -2.96 13.00
CA GLY A 93 -5.49 -2.22 14.19
C GLY A 93 -3.98 -2.13 14.39
N VAL A 94 -3.18 -2.35 13.34
CA VAL A 94 -1.71 -2.19 13.36
C VAL A 94 -1.32 -1.19 12.28
N GLU A 95 -0.70 -0.07 12.67
CA GLU A 95 -0.24 0.96 11.74
C GLU A 95 0.98 0.46 10.95
N LEU A 96 0.79 0.29 9.64
CA LEU A 96 1.84 -0.05 8.69
C LEU A 96 2.22 1.18 7.87
N PRO A 97 3.46 1.67 7.96
CA PRO A 97 3.94 2.70 7.06
C PRO A 97 4.15 2.13 5.66
N VAL A 98 3.63 2.84 4.67
CA VAL A 98 3.67 2.47 3.26
C VAL A 98 4.40 3.55 2.49
N GLU A 99 5.53 3.20 1.86
CA GLU A 99 6.19 4.08 0.89
C GLU A 99 5.67 3.76 -0.51
N VAL A 100 5.17 4.77 -1.22
CA VAL A 100 4.69 4.65 -2.60
C VAL A 100 5.63 5.37 -3.54
N LYS A 101 6.12 4.64 -4.54
CA LYS A 101 6.96 5.17 -5.61
C LYS A 101 6.34 4.85 -6.95
N ILE A 102 6.20 5.86 -7.79
CA ILE A 102 5.65 5.72 -9.14
C ILE A 102 6.75 6.00 -10.15
N TYR A 103 6.92 5.07 -11.09
CA TYR A 103 7.86 5.19 -12.18
C TYR A 103 7.17 5.21 -13.54
N THR A 104 7.71 5.99 -14.47
CA THR A 104 7.44 5.80 -15.89
C THR A 104 8.05 4.49 -16.39
N THR A 105 7.51 3.99 -17.48
CA THR A 105 7.96 2.77 -18.14
C THR A 105 8.69 3.11 -19.43
N LYS A 106 9.78 2.41 -19.72
CA LYS A 106 10.37 2.36 -21.07
C LYS A 106 10.50 0.92 -21.54
N TYR A 107 10.54 0.74 -22.85
CA TYR A 107 10.83 -0.56 -23.45
C TYR A 107 12.31 -0.68 -23.78
N THR A 108 12.92 -1.81 -23.42
CA THR A 108 14.25 -2.16 -23.93
C THR A 108 14.18 -2.54 -25.40
N GLN A 109 15.35 -2.72 -26.03
CA GLN A 109 15.43 -3.21 -27.42
C GLN A 109 14.75 -4.58 -27.62
N ASP A 110 14.61 -5.37 -26.55
CA ASP A 110 13.92 -6.66 -26.56
C ASP A 110 12.42 -6.56 -26.21
N PHE A 111 11.84 -5.36 -26.28
CA PHE A 111 10.45 -5.06 -25.90
C PHE A 111 10.09 -5.44 -24.46
N LYS A 112 11.07 -5.43 -23.56
CA LYS A 112 10.80 -5.63 -22.13
C LYS A 112 10.51 -4.29 -21.47
N GLU A 113 9.41 -4.24 -20.73
CA GLU A 113 9.09 -3.11 -19.86
C GLU A 113 10.11 -3.03 -18.72
N VAL A 114 10.72 -1.87 -18.55
CA VAL A 114 11.61 -1.56 -17.45
C VAL A 114 11.27 -0.20 -16.86
N LYS A 115 11.54 -0.05 -15.56
CA LYS A 115 11.43 1.24 -14.87
C LYS A 115 12.36 2.26 -15.53
N ASP A 116 11.87 3.48 -15.70
CA ASP A 116 12.67 4.57 -16.22
C ASP A 116 12.86 5.70 -15.20
N ARG A 117 11.88 6.58 -15.06
CA ARG A 117 11.99 7.79 -14.23
C ARG A 117 11.03 7.74 -13.06
N LEU A 118 11.51 8.08 -11.86
CA LEU A 118 10.65 8.29 -10.70
C LEU A 118 9.87 9.60 -10.91
N VAL A 119 8.54 9.53 -10.87
CA VAL A 119 7.64 10.68 -11.07
C VAL A 119 6.85 11.07 -9.83
N TYR A 120 6.74 10.17 -8.85
CA TYR A 120 6.15 10.46 -7.56
C TYR A 120 6.80 9.63 -6.46
N THR A 121 6.95 10.24 -5.29
CA THR A 121 7.31 9.57 -4.04
C THR A 121 6.43 10.12 -2.93
N GLY A 122 5.85 9.24 -2.13
CA GLY A 122 5.02 9.62 -1.00
C GLY A 122 4.95 8.53 0.05
N THR A 123 4.41 8.89 1.20
CA THR A 123 4.19 7.97 2.31
C THR A 123 2.74 8.00 2.74
N ALA A 124 2.19 6.85 3.08
CA ALA A 124 0.88 6.69 3.68
C ALA A 124 0.98 5.71 4.86
N THR A 125 -0.11 5.59 5.62
CA THR A 125 -0.27 4.56 6.64
C THR A 125 -1.54 3.78 6.32
N ILE A 126 -1.48 2.46 6.44
CA ILE A 126 -2.67 1.59 6.48
C ILE A 126 -2.73 0.96 7.87
N ASP A 127 -3.91 0.85 8.45
CA ASP A 127 -4.13 0.21 9.75
C ASP A 127 -4.89 -1.12 9.65
N SER A 128 -5.43 -1.41 8.46
CA SER A 128 -6.15 -2.64 8.19
C SER A 128 -5.96 -3.13 6.75
N TRP A 129 -6.20 -4.43 6.54
CA TRP A 129 -6.26 -5.02 5.21
C TRP A 129 -7.36 -4.40 4.32
N LYS A 130 -8.37 -3.75 4.91
CA LYS A 130 -9.47 -3.09 4.17
C LYS A 130 -9.01 -1.79 3.51
N ASP A 131 -8.06 -1.09 4.12
CA ASP A 131 -7.45 0.12 3.55
C ASP A 131 -6.70 -0.20 2.25
N GLY A 132 -6.28 -1.45 2.07
CA GLY A 132 -5.67 -1.96 0.85
C GLY A 132 -6.65 -2.47 -0.20
N ASN A 133 -7.96 -2.47 0.06
CA ASN A 133 -8.92 -3.25 -0.71
C ASN A 133 -9.97 -2.39 -1.43
N PHE A 134 -10.05 -2.55 -2.75
CA PHE A 134 -10.93 -1.75 -3.61
C PHE A 134 -12.43 -1.94 -3.35
N LEU A 135 -12.84 -3.04 -2.72
CA LEU A 135 -14.25 -3.32 -2.37
C LEU A 135 -14.71 -2.56 -1.12
N PHE A 136 -13.79 -2.01 -0.32
CA PHE A 136 -14.08 -1.29 0.92
C PHE A 136 -13.84 0.23 0.80
N GLU A 137 -13.77 0.75 -0.42
CA GLU A 137 -13.46 2.18 -0.69
C GLU A 137 -12.15 2.67 -0.06
N GLY A 138 -11.25 1.74 0.30
CA GLY A 138 -9.92 2.06 0.76
C GLY A 138 -9.02 2.61 -0.37
N GLY A 139 -7.74 2.47 -0.16
CA GLY A 139 -6.68 2.79 -1.10
C GLY A 139 -6.03 4.12 -0.80
N ILE A 140 -4.76 4.21 -1.20
CA ILE A 140 -3.94 5.40 -1.07
C ILE A 140 -4.21 6.26 -2.29
N LYS A 141 -4.80 7.44 -2.08
CA LYS A 141 -5.12 8.41 -3.14
C LYS A 141 -3.89 9.25 -3.47
N ILE A 142 -3.56 9.33 -4.75
CA ILE A 142 -2.45 10.12 -5.28
C ILE A 142 -3.01 11.04 -6.37
N PRO A 143 -3.18 12.34 -6.09
CA PRO A 143 -3.64 13.31 -7.08
C PRO A 143 -2.74 13.34 -8.32
N PHE A 144 -3.31 13.52 -9.50
CA PHE A 144 -2.50 13.64 -10.72
C PHE A 144 -1.55 14.85 -10.69
N GLU A 145 -1.93 15.93 -10.00
CA GLU A 145 -1.10 17.12 -9.82
C GLU A 145 0.20 16.86 -9.04
N ASP A 146 0.23 15.82 -8.21
CA ASP A 146 1.42 15.42 -7.46
C ASP A 146 2.37 14.52 -8.28
N ILE A 147 1.91 14.01 -9.43
CA ILE A 147 2.69 13.13 -10.30
C ILE A 147 3.43 13.96 -11.34
N ASN A 148 4.76 14.01 -11.21
CA ASN A 148 5.63 14.83 -12.04
C ASN A 148 5.95 14.18 -13.39
N THR A 149 4.93 14.05 -14.26
CA THR A 149 5.10 13.64 -15.65
C THR A 149 5.53 14.82 -16.52
N VAL A 150 6.22 14.52 -17.62
CA VAL A 150 6.58 15.45 -18.70
C VAL A 150 5.99 14.94 -20.00
N GLN A 151 5.85 15.82 -21.00
CA GLN A 151 5.24 15.46 -22.28
C GLN A 151 5.89 14.23 -22.96
N SER A 152 7.21 14.05 -22.82
CA SER A 152 7.90 12.87 -23.38
C SER A 152 7.56 11.54 -22.69
N ASP A 153 6.88 11.57 -21.54
CA ASP A 153 6.36 10.35 -20.90
C ASP A 153 5.08 9.85 -21.60
N GLU A 154 4.43 10.68 -22.43
CA GLU A 154 3.27 10.31 -23.24
C GLU A 154 3.65 9.49 -24.48
N ASP A 155 4.93 9.53 -24.90
CA ASP A 155 5.42 8.98 -26.18
C ASP A 155 5.54 7.45 -26.20
N TYR A 156 5.39 6.77 -25.06
CA TYR A 156 5.55 5.32 -24.95
C TYR A 156 4.23 4.61 -24.60
N GLY A 157 3.34 4.51 -25.60
CA GLY A 157 2.17 3.64 -25.57
C GLY A 157 1.65 3.30 -26.97
N TRP A 158 1.83 2.05 -27.41
CA TRP A 158 1.06 1.46 -28.51
C TRP A 158 0.12 0.39 -27.96
N VAL A 159 -1.15 0.51 -28.38
CA VAL A 159 -2.31 -0.43 -28.33
C VAL A 159 -3.09 -0.51 -27.02
#